data_AF-G9WFW6-F1
#
_entry.id   AF-G9WFW6-F1
#
_cell.length_a   1.000
_cell.length_b   1.000
_cell.length_c   1.000
_cell.angle_alpha   90.00
_cell.angle_beta   90.00
_cell.angle_gamma   90.00
#
_symmetry.space_group_name_H-M   'P 1'
#
loop_
_entity.id
_entity.type
_entity.pdbx_description
1 polymer ?
#
loop_
_entity_poly.entity_id
_entity_poly.type
_entity_poly.pdbx_seq_one_letter_code
_entity_poly.pdbx_strand_id
1 'polypeptide(L)'
;MQLREFMTAVDATRDTVRFYIEEDLLSPSKSAGKYVFTRQEIIAYNEIIQLKQLGFSIELIKKIKQQHDINCSTSEQWQQNLALVETEIKRAEQELKRIEQRKERLTRVSNQLKDLLMAQ
;
A
#
# COMPACT_ATOMS: atom_id res chain seq x y z
N MET A 1 6.61 16.65 17.54
CA MET A 1 6.52 17.52 16.34
C MET A 1 5.05 17.85 16.06
N GLN A 2 4.75 19.07 15.62
CA GLN A 2 3.38 19.46 15.25
C GLN A 2 3.05 18.99 13.83
N LEU A 3 1.76 19.04 13.44
CA LEU A 3 1.27 18.61 12.12
C LEU A 3 2.08 19.18 10.93
N ARG A 4 2.46 20.46 10.96
CA ARG A 4 3.24 21.09 9.88
C ARG A 4 4.62 20.44 9.74
N GLU A 5 5.34 20.28 10.84
CA GLU A 5 6.65 19.65 10.87
C GLU A 5 6.59 18.19 10.42
N PHE A 6 5.55 17.47 10.85
CA PHE A 6 5.31 16.09 10.43
C PHE A 6 5.10 15.99 8.92
N MET A 7 4.18 16.79 8.36
CA MET A 7 3.92 16.82 6.91
C MET A 7 5.19 17.10 6.10
N THR A 8 6.04 18.02 6.56
CA THR A 8 7.33 18.29 5.92
C THR A 8 8.30 17.13 6.04
N ALA A 9 8.33 16.44 7.19
CA ALA A 9 9.24 15.32 7.42
C ALA A 9 8.92 14.07 6.57
N VAL A 10 7.64 13.86 6.25
CA VAL A 10 7.18 12.68 5.49
C VAL A 10 6.68 12.99 4.08
N ASP A 11 6.84 14.24 3.63
CA ASP A 11 6.34 14.75 2.35
C ASP A 11 4.86 14.37 2.10
N ALA A 12 4.00 14.71 3.07
CA ALA A 12 2.59 14.34 3.06
C ALA A 12 1.67 15.56 3.05
N THR A 13 0.50 15.42 2.42
CA THR A 13 -0.55 16.43 2.51
C THR A 13 -1.32 16.30 3.82
N ARG A 14 -1.97 17.39 4.24
CA ARG A 14 -2.84 17.38 5.44
C ARG A 14 -3.93 16.32 5.34
N ASP A 15 -4.53 16.17 4.16
CA ASP A 15 -5.63 15.23 3.94
C ASP A 15 -5.13 13.79 4.03
N THR A 16 -3.93 13.50 3.50
CA THR A 16 -3.27 12.19 3.66
C THR A 16 -3.03 11.85 5.14
N VAL A 17 -2.48 12.80 5.90
CA VAL A 17 -2.22 12.59 7.34
C VAL A 17 -3.53 12.40 8.11
N ARG A 18 -4.55 13.21 7.82
CA ARG A 18 -5.87 13.10 8.47
C ARG A 18 -6.54 11.78 8.17
N PHE A 19 -6.51 11.35 6.91
CA PHE A 19 -7.01 10.05 6.49
C PHE A 19 -6.36 8.91 7.28
N TYR A 20 -5.03 8.90 7.42
CA TYR A 20 -4.38 7.84 8.21
C TYR A 20 -4.65 7.91 9.72
N ILE A 21 -4.99 9.08 10.27
CA ILE A 21 -5.48 9.19 11.64
C ILE A 21 -6.90 8.64 11.76
N GLU A 22 -7.79 8.98 10.82
CA GLU A 22 -9.18 8.50 10.77
C GLU A 22 -9.26 6.97 10.58
N GLU A 23 -8.29 6.40 9.86
CA GLU A 23 -8.16 4.95 9.66
C GLU A 23 -7.44 4.23 10.81
N ASP A 24 -7.14 4.91 11.93
CA ASP A 24 -6.38 4.40 13.08
C ASP A 24 -4.97 3.87 12.74
N LEU A 25 -4.45 4.24 11.57
CA LEU A 25 -3.11 3.86 11.11
C LEU A 25 -2.02 4.77 11.69
N LEU A 26 -2.36 6.02 12.01
CA LEU A 26 -1.53 6.91 12.82
C LEU A 26 -2.26 7.27 14.10
N SER A 27 -1.55 7.27 15.23
CA SER A 27 -2.14 7.48 16.56
C SER A 27 -1.46 8.64 17.31
N PRO A 28 -1.40 9.86 16.74
CA PRO A 28 -0.75 10.99 17.39
C PRO A 28 -1.50 11.42 18.66
N SER A 29 -0.74 11.86 19.65
CA SER A 29 -1.31 12.45 20.87
C SER A 29 -1.93 13.83 20.61
N LYS A 30 -2.84 14.26 21.49
CA LYS A 30 -3.42 15.62 21.46
C LYS A 30 -2.90 16.43 22.64
N SER A 31 -2.36 17.62 22.37
CA SER A 31 -1.96 18.59 23.38
C SER A 31 -2.52 19.97 23.05
N ALA A 32 -3.25 20.56 23.98
CA ALA A 32 -3.92 21.86 23.80
C ALA A 32 -4.73 21.98 22.49
N GLY A 33 -5.46 20.92 22.13
CA GLY A 33 -6.28 20.87 20.92
C GLY A 33 -5.50 20.67 19.60
N LYS A 34 -4.19 20.45 19.65
CA LYS A 34 -3.34 20.20 18.47
C LYS A 34 -2.79 18.78 18.48
N TYR A 35 -2.67 18.19 17.29
CA TYR A 35 -1.98 16.90 17.11
C TYR A 35 -0.47 17.06 17.30
N VAL A 36 0.08 16.19 18.13
CA VAL A 36 1.51 16.07 18.42
C VAL A 36 1.95 14.66 18.02
N PHE A 37 2.80 14.61 17.00
CA PHE A 37 3.39 13.40 16.45
C PHE A 37 4.75 13.17 17.10
N THR A 38 5.14 11.91 17.21
CA THR A 38 6.48 11.50 17.63
C THR A 38 7.26 10.94 16.43
N ARG A 39 8.50 10.51 16.67
CA ARG A 39 9.31 9.84 15.65
C ARG A 39 8.70 8.49 15.25
N GLN A 40 7.95 7.85 16.13
CA GLN A 40 7.29 6.58 15.85
C GLN A 40 6.24 6.71 14.74
N GLU A 41 5.53 7.84 14.68
CA GLU A 41 4.54 8.11 13.63
C GLU A 41 5.21 8.34 12.27
N ILE A 42 6.46 8.82 12.22
CA ILE A 42 7.23 8.87 10.97
C ILE A 42 7.52 7.45 10.48
N ILE A 43 7.95 6.57 11.38
CA ILE A 43 8.22 5.16 11.05
C ILE A 43 6.94 4.49 10.55
N ALA A 44 5.85 4.60 11.31
CA ALA A 44 4.55 4.05 10.95
C ALA A 44 4.04 4.58 9.60
N TYR A 45 4.17 5.88 9.33
CA TYR A 45 3.81 6.46 8.04
C TYR A 45 4.60 5.84 6.89
N ASN A 46 5.92 5.74 7.03
CA ASN A 46 6.77 5.15 5.99
C ASN A 46 6.45 3.67 5.75
N GLU A 47 6.14 2.90 6.79
CA GLU A 47 5.69 1.51 6.67
C GLU A 47 4.38 1.41 5.89
N ILE A 48 3.40 2.26 6.18
CA ILE A 48 2.13 2.33 5.44
C ILE A 48 2.40 2.60 3.96
N ILE A 49 3.26 3.57 3.64
CA ILE A 49 3.60 3.90 2.24
C ILE A 49 4.30 2.74 1.53
N GLN A 50 5.23 2.05 2.18
CA GLN A 50 5.90 0.89 1.60
C GLN A 50 4.90 -0.23 1.30
N LEU A 51 4.00 -0.56 2.23
CA LEU A 51 2.96 -1.56 2.01
C LEU A 51 2.00 -1.15 0.88
N LYS A 52 1.63 0.13 0.82
CA LYS A 52 0.81 0.66 -0.29
C LYS A 52 1.51 0.52 -1.64
N GLN A 53 2.82 0.77 -1.71
CA GLN A 53 3.61 0.59 -2.93
C GLN A 53 3.70 -0.88 -3.37
N LEU A 54 3.65 -1.81 -2.41
CA LEU A 54 3.59 -3.25 -2.68
C LEU A 54 2.19 -3.74 -3.11
N GLY A 55 1.20 -2.84 -3.22
CA GLY A 55 -0.15 -3.18 -3.66
C GLY A 55 -1.12 -3.55 -2.54
N PHE A 56 -0.70 -3.48 -1.27
CA PHE A 56 -1.58 -3.78 -0.15
C PHE A 56 -2.71 -2.74 -0.04
N SER A 57 -3.92 -3.21 0.24
CA SER A 57 -5.06 -2.34 0.52
C SER A 57 -4.93 -1.70 1.90
N ILE A 58 -5.60 -0.57 2.12
CA ILE A 58 -5.65 0.08 3.44
C ILE A 58 -6.26 -0.86 4.49
N GLU A 59 -7.31 -1.59 4.11
CA GLU A 59 -7.95 -2.58 4.98
C GLU A 59 -6.98 -3.68 5.42
N LEU A 60 -6.11 -4.15 4.50
CA LEU A 60 -5.13 -5.17 4.80
C LEU A 60 -4.04 -4.65 5.73
N ILE A 61 -3.56 -3.43 5.49
CA ILE A 61 -2.59 -2.75 6.37
C ILE A 61 -3.18 -2.57 7.77
N LYS A 62 -4.47 -2.22 7.89
CA LYS A 62 -5.17 -2.13 9.19
C LYS A 62 -5.23 -3.47 9.91
N LYS A 63 -5.52 -4.57 9.21
CA LYS A 63 -5.53 -5.92 9.80
C LYS A 63 -4.16 -6.30 10.37
N ILE A 64 -3.10 -6.06 9.59
CA ILE A 64 -1.71 -6.31 10.03
C ILE A 64 -1.39 -5.49 11.29
N LYS A 65 -1.78 -4.20 11.30
CA LYS A 65 -1.56 -3.31 12.45
C LYS A 65 -2.34 -3.76 13.69
N GLN A 66 -3.63 -4.04 13.56
CA GLN A 66 -4.47 -4.50 14.68
C GLN A 66 -3.95 -5.80 15.30
N GLN A 67 -3.47 -6.73 14.48
CA GLN A 67 -2.88 -7.99 14.95
C GLN A 67 -1.57 -7.77 15.71
N HIS A 68 -0.78 -6.78 15.30
CA HIS A 68 0.45 -6.38 15.99
C HIS A 68 0.17 -5.83 17.40
N ASP A 69 -0.89 -5.03 17.57
CA ASP A 69 -1.25 -4.43 18.85
C ASP A 69 -1.80 -5.45 19.88
N ILE A 70 -2.34 -6.59 19.42
CA ILE A 70 -2.97 -7.61 20.28
C ILE A 70 -2.00 -8.72 20.70
N ASN A 71 -1.18 -9.25 19.78
CA ASN A 71 -0.40 -10.49 19.97
C ASN A 71 1.05 -10.35 19.51
N CYS A 72 1.69 -9.22 19.86
CA CYS A 72 3.04 -8.89 19.44
C CYS A 72 4.01 -10.08 19.64
N SER A 73 4.67 -10.48 18.55
CA SER A 73 5.76 -11.48 18.56
C SER A 73 5.34 -12.94 18.81
N THR A 74 4.11 -13.31 18.43
CA THR A 74 3.66 -14.71 18.44
C THR A 74 3.85 -15.39 17.09
N SER A 75 4.15 -16.70 17.09
CA SER A 75 4.26 -17.50 15.86
C SER A 75 2.98 -17.44 15.01
N GLU A 76 1.82 -17.40 15.68
CA GLU A 76 0.50 -17.31 15.02
C GLU A 76 0.35 -16.01 14.21
N GLN A 77 0.80 -14.87 14.75
CA GLN A 77 0.80 -13.60 14.02
C GLN A 77 1.66 -13.68 12.75
N TRP A 78 2.84 -14.29 12.84
CA TRP A 78 3.74 -14.41 11.69
C TRP A 78 3.16 -15.30 10.60
N GLN A 79 2.48 -16.38 10.98
CA GLN A 79 1.75 -17.24 10.06
C GLN A 79 0.60 -16.51 9.36
N GLN A 80 -0.16 -15.69 10.09
CA GLN A 80 -1.25 -14.90 9.51
C GLN A 80 -0.72 -13.84 8.55
N ASN A 81 0.32 -13.09 8.93
CA ASN A 81 0.97 -12.12 8.07
C ASN A 81 1.56 -12.78 6.80
N LEU A 82 2.20 -13.93 6.95
CA LEU A 82 2.74 -14.69 5.82
C LEU A 82 1.62 -15.08 4.85
N ALA A 83 0.51 -15.63 5.35
CA ALA A 83 -0.62 -16.03 4.51
C ALA A 83 -1.23 -14.85 3.73
N LEU A 84 -1.27 -13.66 4.34
CA LEU A 84 -1.72 -12.43 3.68
C LEU A 84 -0.76 -12.02 2.55
N VAL A 85 0.55 -12.01 2.83
CA VAL A 85 1.58 -11.70 1.83
C VAL A 85 1.54 -12.69 0.66
N GLU A 86 1.45 -14.00 0.93
CA GLU A 86 1.36 -15.04 -0.09
C GLU A 86 0.09 -14.89 -0.96
N THR A 87 -1.01 -14.43 -0.38
CA THR A 87 -2.25 -14.16 -1.11
C THR A 87 -2.07 -12.99 -2.08
N GLU A 88 -1.42 -11.90 -1.65
CA GLU A 88 -1.14 -10.76 -2.53
C GLU A 88 -0.13 -11.12 -3.62
N ILE A 89 0.87 -11.96 -3.34
CA ILE A 89 1.79 -12.51 -4.37
C ILE A 89 0.99 -13.25 -5.45
N LYS A 90 0.12 -14.19 -5.06
CA LYS A 90 -0.72 -14.94 -6.01
C LYS A 90 -1.61 -14.02 -6.84
N ARG A 91 -2.14 -12.95 -6.24
CA ARG A 91 -2.94 -11.95 -6.95
C ARG A 91 -2.12 -11.20 -7.99
N ALA A 92 -0.91 -10.76 -7.63
CA ALA A 92 0.00 -10.08 -8.54
C ALA A 92 0.41 -10.97 -9.73
N GLU A 93 0.69 -12.26 -9.47
CA GLU A 93 0.98 -13.25 -10.52
C GLU A 93 -0.18 -13.41 -11.52
N GLN A 94 -1.41 -13.47 -11.01
CA GLN A 94 -2.61 -13.56 -11.85
C GLN A 94 -2.83 -12.29 -12.68
N GLU A 95 -2.52 -11.12 -12.14
CA GLU A 95 -2.61 -9.85 -12.86
C GLU A 95 -1.54 -9.76 -13.96
N LEU A 96 -0.30 -10.16 -13.65
CA LEU A 96 0.79 -10.24 -14.62
C LEU A 96 0.40 -11.12 -15.80
N LYS A 97 -0.11 -12.33 -15.54
CA LYS A 97 -0.58 -13.26 -16.58
C LYS A 97 -1.67 -12.64 -17.46
N ARG A 98 -2.60 -11.87 -16.87
CA ARG A 98 -3.65 -11.17 -17.63
C ARG A 98 -3.06 -10.07 -18.52
N ILE A 99 -2.10 -9.31 -18.02
CA ILE A 99 -1.42 -8.25 -18.77
C ILE A 99 -0.63 -8.85 -19.94
N GLU A 100 0.08 -9.95 -19.73
CA GLU A 100 0.81 -10.67 -20.77
C GLU A 100 -0.11 -11.14 -21.90
N GLN A 101 -1.22 -11.81 -21.55
CA GLN A 101 -2.22 -12.25 -22.54
C GLN A 101 -2.84 -11.08 -23.31
N ARG A 102 -3.02 -9.93 -22.66
CA ARG A 102 -3.50 -8.71 -23.33
C ARG A 102 -2.46 -8.18 -24.32
N LYS A 103 -1.19 -8.15 -23.92
CA LYS A 103 -0.06 -7.74 -24.78
C LYS A 103 0.06 -8.64 -26.01
N GLU A 104 -0.07 -9.95 -25.85
CA GLU A 104 -0.05 -10.90 -26.97
C GLU A 104 -1.18 -10.63 -27.97
N ARG A 105 -2.40 -10.41 -27.47
CA ARG A 105 -3.55 -10.06 -28.32
C ARG A 105 -3.33 -8.76 -29.10
N LEU A 106 -2.85 -7.72 -28.43
CA LEU A 106 -2.52 -6.43 -29.06
C LEU A 106 -1.42 -6.58 -30.12
N THR A 107 -0.39 -7.39 -29.84
CA THR A 107 0.67 -7.70 -30.80
C THR A 107 0.12 -8.39 -32.04
N ARG A 108 -0.78 -9.37 -31.87
CA ARG A 108 -1.42 -10.05 -33.01
C ARG A 108 -2.20 -9.07 -33.88
N VAL A 109 -3.02 -8.21 -33.28
CA VAL A 109 -3.78 -7.18 -34.00
C VAL A 109 -2.81 -6.22 -34.73
N SER A 110 -1.73 -5.79 -34.08
CA SER A 110 -0.72 -4.93 -34.70
C SER A 110 -0.07 -5.57 -35.92
N ASN A 111 0.27 -6.86 -35.85
CA ASN A 111 0.87 -7.58 -36.98
C ASN A 111 -0.12 -7.73 -38.14
N GLN A 112 -1.39 -8.07 -37.86
CA GLN A 112 -2.43 -8.13 -38.89
C GLN A 112 -2.59 -6.80 -39.63
N LEU A 113 -2.56 -5.68 -38.89
CA LEU A 113 -2.63 -4.35 -39.50
C LEU A 113 -1.41 -4.04 -40.37
N LYS A 114 -0.21 -4.45 -39.96
CA LYS A 114 1.02 -4.30 -40.77
C LYS A 114 0.93 -5.11 -42.07
N ASP A 115 0.45 -6.34 -42.00
CA ASP A 115 0.31 -7.20 -43.19
C ASP A 115 -0.66 -6.59 -44.20
N LEU A 116 -1.78 -6.02 -43.75
CA LEU A 116 -2.74 -5.32 -44.62
C LEU A 116 -2.14 -4.08 -45.28
N LEU A 117 -1.29 -3.32 -44.58
CA LEU A 117 -0.62 -2.15 -45.13
C LEU A 117 0.47 -2.51 -46.15
N MET A 118 1.12 -3.67 -46.01
CA MET A 118 2.13 -4.13 -46.97
C MET A 118 1.55 -4.74 -48.24
N ALA A 119 0.26 -5.13 -48.21
CA ALA A 119 -0.45 -5.71 -49.34
C ALA A 119 -1.10 -4.65 -50.27
N GLN A 120 -0.92 -3.36 -49.96
CA GLN A 120 -1.38 -2.20 -50.74
C GLN A 120 -0.25 -1.63 -51.60
#